data_AF-A0A7V8XIA1-F1
#
_entry.id   AF-A0A7V8XIA1-F1
#
_cell.length_a   1.000
_cell.length_b   1.000
_cell.length_c   1.000
_cell.angle_alpha   90.00
_cell.angle_beta   90.00
_cell.angle_gamma   90.00
#
_symmetry.space_group_name_H-M   'P 1'
#
loop_
_entity.id
_entity.type
_entity.pdbx_description
1 polymer ?
#
loop_
_entity_poly.entity_id
_entity_poly.type
_entity_poly.pdbx_seq_one_letter_code
_entity_poly.pdbx_strand_id
1 'polypeptide(L)'
;PTQSEIREGVAFFGRAGQALLKSLQRLDVDPLSVYGTNCFKFGTEEPAQARTWLLRELHIVQPKLVVAMGDETVSFVNALGFPLSRKLDASQPGELQRFTPTIESLVTPDVDTSLDEQPKKTAFWNAFKALGAWWAEQPPY
;
A
#
# COMPACT_ATOMS: atom_id res chain seq x y z
N PRO A 1 11.86 -4.73 -1.57
CA PRO A 1 11.96 -4.60 -3.04
C PRO A 1 12.53 -5.89 -3.64
N THR A 2 11.97 -6.32 -4.76
CA THR A 2 12.46 -7.38 -5.63
C THR A 2 13.70 -6.92 -6.39
N GLN A 3 14.46 -7.87 -6.96
CA GLN A 3 15.64 -7.53 -7.77
C GLN A 3 15.29 -6.66 -8.99
N SER A 4 14.12 -6.86 -9.59
CA SER A 4 13.66 -6.06 -10.73
C SER A 4 13.42 -4.61 -10.34
N GLU A 5 12.78 -4.36 -9.19
CA GLU A 5 12.58 -3.01 -8.66
C GLU A 5 13.91 -2.30 -8.35
N ILE A 6 14.88 -3.02 -7.77
CA ILE A 6 16.20 -2.44 -7.45
C ILE A 6 16.95 -2.05 -8.73
N ARG A 7 16.93 -2.91 -9.77
CA ARG A 7 17.64 -2.64 -11.03
C ARG A 7 17.05 -1.45 -11.79
N GLU A 8 15.73 -1.34 -11.80
CA GLU A 8 15.03 -0.27 -12.51
C GLU A 8 14.90 1.01 -11.67
N GLY A 9 15.07 0.92 -10.35
CA GLY A 9 14.88 2.05 -9.44
C GLY A 9 13.41 2.47 -9.28
N VAL A 10 12.47 1.58 -9.59
CA VAL A 10 11.03 1.88 -9.57
C VAL A 10 10.31 0.87 -8.68
N ALA A 11 9.56 1.36 -7.69
CA ALA A 11 8.73 0.52 -6.83
C ALA A 11 7.61 -0.15 -7.63
N PHE A 12 7.29 -1.39 -7.27
CA PHE A 12 6.37 -2.29 -7.95
C PHE A 12 6.70 -2.58 -9.42
N PHE A 13 7.93 -2.32 -9.88
CA PHE A 13 8.33 -2.69 -11.24
C PHE A 13 8.16 -4.20 -11.49
N GLY A 14 7.54 -4.55 -12.62
CA GLY A 14 7.32 -5.93 -13.03
C GLY A 14 5.86 -6.37 -12.85
N ARG A 15 5.64 -7.64 -12.46
CA ARG A 15 4.30 -8.24 -12.44
C ARG A 15 3.36 -7.57 -11.43
N ALA A 16 3.89 -7.17 -10.28
CA ALA A 16 3.12 -6.58 -9.19
C ALA A 16 2.52 -5.24 -9.62
N GLY A 17 3.36 -4.34 -10.15
CA GLY A 17 2.90 -3.06 -10.68
C GLY A 17 1.94 -3.20 -11.84
N GLN A 18 2.17 -4.15 -12.77
CA GLN A 18 1.19 -4.42 -13.83
C GLN A 18 -0.16 -4.89 -13.27
N ALA A 19 -0.16 -5.71 -12.22
CA ALA A 19 -1.38 -6.16 -11.56
C ALA A 19 -2.09 -5.01 -10.83
N LEU A 20 -1.34 -4.14 -10.15
CA LEU A 20 -1.87 -2.95 -9.49
C LEU A 20 -2.47 -1.98 -10.50
N LEU A 21 -1.77 -1.68 -11.60
CA LEU A 21 -2.27 -0.80 -12.67
C LEU A 21 -3.58 -1.31 -13.25
N LYS A 22 -3.67 -2.61 -13.57
CA LYS A 22 -4.92 -3.22 -14.05
C LYS A 22 -6.03 -3.16 -13.01
N SER A 23 -5.69 -3.31 -11.73
CA SER A 23 -6.65 -3.24 -10.63
C SER A 23 -7.18 -1.82 -10.43
N LEU A 24 -6.32 -0.80 -10.48
CA LEU A 24 -6.70 0.62 -10.42
C LEU A 24 -7.59 1.02 -11.60
N GLN A 25 -7.19 0.64 -12.82
CA GLN A 25 -7.99 0.87 -14.03
C GLN A 25 -9.39 0.23 -13.93
N ARG A 26 -9.48 -0.96 -13.35
CA ARG A 26 -10.77 -1.65 -13.15
C ARG A 26 -11.66 -0.98 -12.08
N LEU A 27 -11.07 -0.19 -11.19
CA LEU A 27 -11.76 0.55 -10.14
C LEU A 27 -12.00 2.02 -10.52
N ASP A 28 -11.69 2.42 -11.76
CA ASP A 28 -11.75 3.81 -12.25
C ASP A 28 -10.91 4.78 -11.37
N VAL A 29 -9.83 4.28 -10.79
CA VAL A 29 -8.85 5.08 -10.04
C VAL A 29 -7.75 5.52 -10.99
N ASP A 30 -7.52 6.83 -11.08
CA ASP A 30 -6.42 7.38 -11.89
C ASP A 30 -5.06 6.94 -11.34
N PRO A 31 -4.27 6.14 -12.08
CA PRO A 31 -2.97 5.70 -11.61
C PRO A 31 -1.96 6.83 -11.39
N LEU A 32 -2.12 7.98 -12.06
CA LEU A 32 -1.24 9.14 -11.88
C LEU A 32 -1.47 9.84 -10.53
N SER A 33 -2.61 9.60 -9.90
CA SER A 33 -2.95 10.10 -8.57
C SER A 33 -2.45 9.20 -7.44
N VAL A 34 -1.76 8.10 -7.76
CA VAL A 34 -1.26 7.10 -6.79
C VAL A 34 0.25 7.19 -6.63
N TYR A 35 0.71 7.26 -5.38
CA TYR A 35 2.12 7.16 -5.02
C TYR A 35 2.44 5.74 -4.53
N GLY A 36 3.23 5.00 -5.32
CA GLY A 36 3.69 3.65 -4.97
C GLY A 36 5.05 3.69 -4.28
N THR A 37 5.17 3.01 -3.14
CA THR A 37 6.44 2.93 -2.38
C THR A 37 6.56 1.62 -1.60
N ASN A 38 7.80 1.23 -1.27
CA ASN A 38 8.10 0.06 -0.45
C ASN A 38 8.55 0.47 0.96
N CYS A 39 8.28 -0.36 1.98
CA CYS A 39 8.79 -0.11 3.34
C CYS A 39 10.33 -0.04 3.36
N PHE A 40 10.98 -0.93 2.61
CA PHE A 40 12.41 -0.93 2.36
C PHE A 40 12.71 -0.44 0.93
N LYS A 41 13.64 0.49 0.78
CA LYS A 41 14.10 1.10 -0.47
C LYS A 41 15.18 0.29 -1.17
N PHE A 42 16.10 -0.31 -0.41
CA PHE A 42 17.23 -1.06 -0.98
C PHE A 42 17.14 -2.57 -0.66
N GLY A 43 16.37 -2.93 0.37
CA GLY A 43 16.23 -4.31 0.85
C GLY A 43 17.39 -4.79 1.72
N THR A 44 18.42 -3.96 1.87
CA THR A 44 19.62 -4.25 2.69
C THR A 44 19.83 -3.23 3.80
N GLU A 45 19.03 -2.17 3.84
CA GLU A 45 19.13 -1.17 4.89
C GLU A 45 18.58 -1.67 6.23
N GLU A 46 19.08 -1.05 7.31
CA GLU A 46 18.58 -1.30 8.65
C GLU A 46 17.11 -0.84 8.80
N PRO A 47 16.24 -1.58 9.52
CA PRO A 47 14.84 -1.25 9.66
C PRO A 47 14.58 0.18 10.18
N ALA A 48 15.42 0.69 11.08
CA ALA A 48 15.29 2.07 11.59
C ALA A 48 15.54 3.13 10.52
N GLN A 49 16.47 2.87 9.60
CA GLN A 49 16.74 3.75 8.46
C GLN A 49 15.58 3.70 7.45
N ALA A 50 15.10 2.49 7.12
CA ALA A 50 13.93 2.30 6.26
C ALA A 50 12.70 3.07 6.78
N ARG A 51 12.42 3.00 8.10
CA ARG A 51 11.33 3.74 8.73
C ARG A 51 11.47 5.24 8.57
N THR A 52 12.70 5.78 8.69
CA THR A 52 12.95 7.21 8.51
C THR A 52 12.58 7.68 7.10
N TRP A 53 12.87 6.86 6.08
CA TRP A 53 12.50 7.16 4.70
C TRP A 53 10.99 7.13 4.49
N LEU A 54 10.31 6.07 4.94
CA LEU A 54 8.86 5.97 4.80
C LEU A 54 8.12 7.06 5.58
N LEU A 55 8.59 7.42 6.78
CA LEU A 55 8.06 8.55 7.53
C LEU A 55 8.14 9.84 6.72
N ARG A 56 9.29 10.13 6.08
CA ARG A 56 9.46 11.33 5.24
C ARG A 56 8.50 11.32 4.06
N GLU A 57 8.34 10.18 3.39
CA GLU A 57 7.40 10.04 2.27
C GLU A 57 5.97 10.35 2.70
N LEU A 58 5.50 9.81 3.82
CA LEU A 58 4.16 10.10 4.35
C LEU A 58 3.98 11.60 4.66
N HIS A 59 5.00 12.27 5.19
CA HIS A 59 4.94 13.71 5.46
C HIS A 59 4.94 14.57 4.18
N ILE A 60 5.63 14.14 3.14
CA ILE A 60 5.72 14.86 1.85
C ILE A 60 4.45 14.64 1.03
N VAL A 61 3.99 13.40 0.91
CA VAL A 61 2.86 13.02 0.07
C VAL A 61 1.53 13.40 0.69
N GLN A 62 1.44 13.41 2.03
CA GLN A 62 0.22 13.71 2.78
C GLN A 62 -1.01 12.96 2.23
N PRO A 63 -0.94 11.62 2.10
CA PRO A 63 -2.02 10.86 1.48
C PRO A 63 -3.28 10.92 2.33
N LYS A 64 -4.46 10.92 1.69
CA LYS A 64 -5.73 10.72 2.40
C LYS A 64 -5.99 9.25 2.73
N LEU A 65 -5.41 8.32 1.95
CA LEU A 65 -5.52 6.88 2.13
C LEU A 65 -4.16 6.19 1.91
N VAL A 66 -3.80 5.25 2.79
CA VAL A 66 -2.64 4.37 2.64
C VAL A 66 -3.09 2.93 2.47
N VAL A 67 -2.74 2.30 1.33
CA VAL A 67 -2.99 0.87 1.13
C VAL A 67 -1.77 0.08 1.61
N ALA A 68 -1.92 -0.67 2.71
CA ALA A 68 -0.88 -1.51 3.29
C ALA A 68 -1.05 -2.96 2.81
N MET A 69 -0.13 -3.42 1.96
CA MET A 69 -0.20 -4.74 1.33
C MET A 69 0.68 -5.74 2.10
N GLY A 70 0.05 -6.68 2.80
CA GLY A 70 0.69 -7.75 3.56
C GLY A 70 0.93 -7.45 5.05
N ASP A 71 0.95 -8.52 5.85
CA ASP A 71 1.11 -8.47 7.31
C ASP A 71 2.45 -7.86 7.74
N GLU A 72 3.51 -8.09 6.98
CA GLU A 72 4.83 -7.49 7.22
C GLU A 72 4.79 -5.97 7.02
N THR A 73 4.10 -5.49 5.98
CA THR A 73 3.89 -4.07 5.73
C THR A 73 3.07 -3.44 6.86
N VAL A 74 1.99 -4.08 7.29
CA VAL A 74 1.17 -3.63 8.43
C VAL A 74 2.02 -3.53 9.70
N SER A 75 2.81 -4.57 9.99
CA SER A 75 3.71 -4.59 11.16
C SER A 75 4.74 -3.47 11.10
N PHE A 76 5.30 -3.20 9.92
CA PHE A 76 6.26 -2.13 9.70
C PHE A 76 5.63 -0.75 9.90
N VAL A 77 4.45 -0.51 9.32
CA VAL A 77 3.69 0.75 9.46
C VAL A 77 3.34 1.01 10.94
N ASN A 78 2.90 -0.03 11.65
CA ASN A 78 2.60 0.06 13.08
C ASN A 78 3.83 0.37 13.94
N ALA A 79 5.04 0.05 13.45
CA ALA A 79 6.30 0.33 14.12
C ALA A 79 6.91 1.70 13.75
N LEU A 80 6.28 2.48 12.85
CA LEU A 80 6.78 3.80 12.45
C LEU A 80 6.75 4.82 13.59
N GLY A 81 5.81 4.68 14.54
CA GLY A 81 5.56 5.71 15.55
C GLY A 81 5.06 7.01 14.94
N PHE A 82 4.28 6.95 13.85
CA PHE A 82 3.75 8.12 13.17
C PHE A 82 2.83 8.93 14.12
N PRO A 83 2.91 10.27 14.17
CA PRO A 83 2.14 11.07 15.11
C PRO A 83 0.63 10.79 15.02
N LEU A 84 -0.01 10.61 16.18
CA LEU A 84 -1.45 10.33 16.30
C LEU A 84 -1.90 9.07 15.55
N SER A 85 -0.97 8.18 15.19
CA SER A 85 -1.32 6.95 14.50
C SER A 85 -2.01 5.96 15.42
N ARG A 86 -2.96 5.23 14.85
CA ARG A 86 -3.54 4.02 15.42
C ARG A 86 -2.90 2.82 14.75
N LYS A 87 -2.87 1.70 15.47
CA LYS A 87 -2.39 0.44 14.89
C LYS A 87 -3.41 -0.06 13.86
N LEU A 88 -2.90 -0.43 12.70
CA LEU A 88 -3.61 -1.16 11.67
C LEU A 88 -3.77 -2.63 12.09
N ASP A 89 -4.95 -3.19 11.87
CA ASP A 89 -5.30 -4.58 12.11
C ASP A 89 -5.16 -5.39 10.81
N ALA A 90 -4.17 -6.29 10.77
CA ALA A 90 -3.94 -7.17 9.63
C ALA A 90 -5.06 -8.21 9.42
N SER A 91 -5.87 -8.49 10.45
CA SER A 91 -6.96 -9.47 10.40
C SER A 91 -8.22 -8.99 9.69
N GLN A 92 -8.29 -7.69 9.35
CA GLN A 92 -9.44 -7.06 8.68
C GLN A 92 -9.06 -6.52 7.29
N PRO A 93 -8.66 -7.38 6.34
CA PRO A 93 -8.35 -6.94 4.98
C PRO A 93 -9.63 -6.51 4.26
N GLY A 94 -9.57 -5.40 3.52
CA GLY A 94 -10.72 -4.86 2.81
C GLY A 94 -11.60 -3.91 3.61
N GLU A 95 -11.36 -3.79 4.92
CA GLU A 95 -12.05 -2.81 5.76
C GLU A 95 -11.23 -1.52 5.86
N LEU A 96 -11.89 -0.37 5.72
CA LEU A 96 -11.26 0.93 5.93
C LEU A 96 -11.00 1.14 7.42
N GLN A 97 -9.74 1.43 7.73
CA GLN A 97 -9.27 1.66 9.08
C GLN A 97 -8.78 3.10 9.21
N ARG A 98 -8.95 3.69 10.39
CA ARG A 98 -8.40 5.02 10.66
C ARG A 98 -6.93 4.89 11.04
N PHE A 99 -6.01 5.33 10.17
CA PHE A 99 -4.58 5.37 10.51
C PHE A 99 -4.26 6.59 11.37
N THR A 100 -4.72 7.78 10.98
CA THR A 100 -4.62 9.03 11.74
C THR A 100 -5.95 9.78 11.66
N PRO A 101 -6.14 10.95 12.32
CA PRO A 101 -7.36 11.74 12.14
C PRO A 101 -7.65 12.17 10.69
N THR A 102 -6.63 12.24 9.82
CA THR A 102 -6.75 12.72 8.43
C THR A 102 -6.34 11.68 7.38
N ILE A 103 -5.77 10.55 7.80
CA ILE A 103 -5.30 9.49 6.91
C ILE A 103 -6.04 8.21 7.25
N GLU A 104 -6.75 7.66 6.28
CA GLU A 104 -7.32 6.32 6.34
C GLU A 104 -6.31 5.29 5.85
N SER A 105 -6.55 4.02 6.15
CA SER A 105 -5.76 2.93 5.61
C SER A 105 -6.64 1.75 5.21
N LEU A 106 -6.23 1.09 4.15
CA LEU A 106 -6.81 -0.15 3.67
C LEU A 106 -5.74 -1.23 3.75
N VAL A 107 -6.03 -2.32 4.47
CA VAL A 107 -5.15 -3.49 4.50
C VAL A 107 -5.57 -4.46 3.41
N THR A 108 -4.60 -5.04 2.70
CA THR A 108 -4.82 -6.13 1.75
C THR A 108 -3.77 -7.21 1.95
N PRO A 109 -3.98 -8.43 1.43
CA PRO A 109 -2.89 -9.36 1.20
C PRO A 109 -1.74 -8.72 0.41
N ASP A 110 -0.54 -9.26 0.56
CA ASP A 110 0.61 -8.84 -0.23
C ASP A 110 0.40 -9.16 -1.72
N VAL A 111 0.73 -8.21 -2.58
CA VAL A 111 0.44 -8.32 -4.02
C VAL A 111 1.34 -9.37 -4.68
N ASP A 112 2.62 -9.45 -4.32
CA ASP A 112 3.56 -10.38 -4.94
C ASP A 112 3.18 -11.84 -4.66
N THR A 113 2.91 -12.16 -3.39
CA THR A 113 2.48 -13.49 -2.96
C THR A 113 1.07 -13.87 -3.44
N SER A 114 0.27 -12.88 -3.84
CA SER A 114 -1.10 -13.11 -4.33
C SER A 114 -1.17 -13.53 -5.80
N LEU A 115 -0.12 -13.31 -6.60
CA LEU A 115 -0.20 -13.44 -8.06
C LEU A 115 -0.02 -14.84 -8.62
N ASP A 116 0.34 -15.83 -7.80
CA ASP A 116 0.63 -17.18 -8.27
C ASP A 116 -0.59 -18.13 -8.15
N GLU A 117 -1.49 -17.90 -7.19
CA GLU A 117 -2.61 -18.80 -6.90
C GLU A 117 -3.96 -18.09 -7.03
N GLN A 118 -4.94 -18.74 -7.68
CA GLN A 118 -6.25 -18.16 -7.92
C GLN A 118 -6.98 -17.74 -6.62
N PRO A 119 -7.00 -18.56 -5.54
CA PRO A 119 -7.62 -18.13 -4.28
C PRO A 119 -6.97 -16.87 -3.69
N LYS A 120 -5.65 -16.74 -3.79
CA LYS A 120 -4.92 -15.57 -3.27
C LYS A 120 -5.19 -14.32 -4.11
N LYS A 121 -5.26 -14.43 -5.44
CA LYS A 121 -5.71 -13.34 -6.32
C LYS A 121 -7.10 -12.84 -5.94
N THR A 122 -8.02 -13.77 -5.69
CA THR A 122 -9.39 -13.44 -5.27
C THR A 122 -9.41 -12.76 -3.90
N ALA A 123 -8.61 -13.22 -2.94
CA ALA A 123 -8.49 -12.60 -1.62
C ALA A 123 -7.94 -11.17 -1.72
N PHE A 124 -6.86 -10.97 -2.49
CA PHE A 124 -6.31 -9.65 -2.77
C PHE A 124 -7.36 -8.73 -3.38
N TRP A 125 -8.02 -9.17 -4.46
CA TRP A 125 -9.03 -8.37 -5.16
C TRP A 125 -10.22 -8.01 -4.27
N ASN A 126 -10.70 -8.95 -3.45
CA ASN A 126 -11.82 -8.70 -2.53
C ASN A 126 -11.49 -7.63 -1.48
N ALA A 127 -10.24 -7.56 -1.04
CA ALA A 127 -9.77 -6.52 -0.14
C ALA A 127 -9.54 -5.19 -0.89
N PHE A 128 -8.82 -5.26 -2.02
CA PHE A 128 -8.39 -4.08 -2.78
C PHE A 128 -9.56 -3.29 -3.39
N LYS A 129 -10.67 -3.94 -3.77
CA LYS A 129 -11.82 -3.25 -4.38
C LYS A 129 -12.47 -2.18 -3.49
N ALA A 130 -12.27 -2.22 -2.17
CA ALA A 130 -12.73 -1.18 -1.26
C ALA A 130 -12.11 0.19 -1.58
N LEU A 131 -10.92 0.21 -2.19
CA LEU A 131 -10.29 1.42 -2.72
C LEU A 131 -11.19 2.15 -3.73
N GLY A 132 -11.87 1.41 -4.61
CA GLY A 132 -12.73 2.00 -5.63
C GLY A 132 -13.95 2.70 -5.04
N ALA A 133 -14.58 2.09 -4.03
CA ALA A 133 -15.69 2.71 -3.30
C ALA A 133 -15.23 4.00 -2.59
N TRP A 134 -14.09 3.94 -1.89
CA TRP A 134 -13.50 5.10 -1.24
C TRP A 134 -13.13 6.23 -2.23
N TRP A 135 -12.60 5.87 -3.40
CA TRP A 135 -12.22 6.81 -4.45
C TRP A 135 -13.43 7.53 -5.04
N ALA A 136 -14.52 6.81 -5.29
CA ALA A 136 -15.76 7.36 -5.85
C ALA A 136 -16.47 8.34 -4.91
N GLU A 137 -16.24 8.25 -3.59
CA GLU A 137 -16.77 9.17 -2.60
C GLU A 137 -15.98 10.49 -2.49
N GLN A 138 -14.79 10.56 -3.10
CA GLN A 138 -14.03 11.80 -3.11
C GLN A 138 -14.77 12.84 -3.96
N PRO A 139 -14.90 14.10 -3.47
CA PRO A 139 -15.57 15.13 -4.24
C PRO A 139 -14.87 15.31 -5.60
N PRO A 140 -15.64 15.46 -6.71
CA PRO A 140 -15.06 15.87 -7.97
C PRO A 140 -14.42 17.24 -7.75
N TYR A 141 -13.17 17.36 -8.19
CA TYR A 141 -12.37 18.58 -8.12
C TYR A 141 -13.09 19.78 -8.74
#